data_AF-F7YTU3-F1
#
_entry.id   AF-F7YTU3-F1
#
_cell.length_a   1.000
_cell.length_b   1.000
_cell.length_c   1.000
_cell.angle_alpha   90.00
_cell.angle_beta   90.00
_cell.angle_gamma   90.00
#
_symmetry.space_group_name_H-M   'P 1'
#
loop_
_entity.id
_entity.type
_entity.pdbx_description
1 polymer ?
#
loop_
_entity_poly.entity_id
_entity_poly.type
_entity_poly.pdbx_seq_one_letter_code
_entity_poly.pdbx_strand_id
1 'polypeptide(L)'
;MSEIELDIRNVGSSCTQHPVIVLANKLSEMGDKIKNLKLYFKSRDIPPPVLKLYLSRYGFEIVELGYLNSDSMYARAVKKV
;
A
#
# COMPACT_ATOMS: atom_id res chain seq x y z
N MET A 1 15.74 10.49 -5.52
CA MET A 1 14.27 10.38 -5.33
C MET A 1 14.02 9.14 -4.49
N SER A 2 13.24 9.24 -3.42
CA SER A 2 12.92 8.13 -2.51
C SER A 2 11.69 7.37 -3.02
N GLU A 3 11.96 6.28 -3.73
CA GLU A 3 10.97 5.26 -4.10
C GLU A 3 11.07 4.09 -3.12
N ILE A 4 9.93 3.60 -2.66
CA ILE A 4 9.84 2.39 -1.84
C ILE A 4 8.86 1.41 -2.48
N GLU A 5 9.25 0.15 -2.44
CA GLU A 5 8.44 -0.98 -2.88
C GLU A 5 8.02 -1.80 -1.66
N LEU A 6 6.72 -2.10 -1.56
CA LEU A 6 6.12 -2.88 -0.50
C LEU A 6 5.29 -4.02 -1.11
N ASP A 7 5.59 -5.25 -0.69
CA ASP A 7 4.75 -6.40 -0.97
C ASP A 7 4.11 -6.90 0.33
N ILE A 8 2.80 -6.76 0.43
CA ILE A 8 1.99 -7.18 1.58
C ILE A 8 1.04 -8.32 1.23
N ARG A 9 1.27 -9.03 0.11
CA ARG A 9 0.42 -10.16 -0.32
C ARG A 9 0.55 -11.37 0.60
N ASN A 10 1.72 -11.57 1.22
CA ASN A 10 2.05 -12.74 2.03
C ASN A 10 2.57 -12.30 3.41
N VAL A 11 1.68 -11.71 4.18
CA VAL A 11 1.90 -11.43 5.59
C VAL A 11 1.39 -12.62 6.41
N GLY A 12 2.08 -12.95 7.50
CA GLY A 12 1.80 -14.19 8.25
C GLY A 12 0.42 -14.23 8.91
N SER A 13 0.10 -15.36 9.54
CA SER A 13 -1.27 -15.70 9.97
C SER A 13 -1.73 -15.07 11.29
N SER A 14 -0.93 -14.21 11.93
CA SER A 14 -1.33 -13.59 13.20
C SER A 14 -2.24 -12.38 12.99
N CYS A 15 -3.10 -12.05 13.96
CA CYS A 15 -3.96 -10.87 13.90
C CYS A 15 -3.18 -9.55 13.75
N THR A 16 -1.92 -9.51 14.20
CA THR A 16 -1.01 -8.35 14.04
C THR A 16 -0.27 -8.34 12.70
N GLN A 17 -0.36 -9.41 11.93
CA GLN A 17 0.22 -9.56 10.61
C GLN A 17 -0.81 -9.34 9.50
N HIS A 18 -1.95 -8.69 9.75
CA HIS A 18 -2.88 -8.35 8.67
C HIS A 18 -2.26 -7.34 7.68
N PRO A 19 -2.50 -7.45 6.34
CA PRO A 19 -1.85 -6.58 5.35
C PRO A 19 -2.00 -5.08 5.61
N VAL A 20 -3.19 -4.68 6.08
CA VAL A 20 -3.48 -3.29 6.46
C VAL A 20 -2.61 -2.81 7.62
N ILE A 21 -2.36 -3.65 8.64
CA ILE A 21 -1.54 -3.30 9.80
C ILE A 21 -0.07 -3.17 9.39
N VAL A 22 0.41 -4.10 8.55
CA VAL A 22 1.77 -4.04 8.01
C VAL A 22 1.97 -2.77 7.18
N LEU A 23 0.99 -2.44 6.33
CA LEU A 23 1.00 -1.18 5.57
C LEU A 23 1.02 0.04 6.49
N ALA A 24 0.20 0.06 7.54
CA ALA A 24 0.15 1.16 8.52
C ALA A 24 1.51 1.40 9.18
N ASN A 25 2.12 0.33 9.70
CA ASN A 25 3.40 0.39 10.38
C ASN A 25 4.50 0.88 9.43
N LYS A 26 4.53 0.35 8.20
CA LYS A 26 5.50 0.75 7.19
C LYS A 26 5.36 2.23 6.83
N LEU A 27 4.15 2.70 6.53
CA LEU A 27 3.91 4.13 6.24
C LEU A 27 4.30 5.04 7.41
N SER A 28 4.05 4.61 8.65
CA SER A 28 4.43 5.36 9.85
C SER A 28 5.95 5.40 10.06
N GLU A 29 6.66 4.28 9.86
CA GLU A 29 8.14 4.21 9.95
C GLU A 29 8.82 5.12 8.93
N MET A 30 8.23 5.24 7.75
CA MET A 30 8.80 5.96 6.62
C MET A 30 8.61 7.48 6.71
N GLY A 31 7.52 7.93 7.35
CA GLY A 31 7.16 9.34 7.47
C GLY A 31 7.05 10.06 6.12
N ASP A 32 7.46 11.34 6.07
CA ASP A 32 7.39 12.17 4.86
C ASP A 32 8.59 12.02 3.92
N LYS A 33 9.49 11.08 4.20
CA LYS A 33 10.68 10.87 3.38
C LYS A 33 10.36 10.21 2.05
N ILE A 34 9.18 9.61 1.86
CA ILE A 34 8.81 8.91 0.62
C ILE A 34 8.06 9.84 -0.32
N LYS A 35 8.49 9.85 -1.57
CA LYS A 35 7.76 10.50 -2.66
C LYS A 35 6.99 9.52 -3.54
N ASN A 36 7.49 8.30 -3.70
CA ASN A 36 6.87 7.29 -4.56
C ASN A 36 6.75 5.95 -3.82
N LEU A 37 5.56 5.35 -3.86
CA LEU A 37 5.24 4.06 -3.27
C LEU A 37 4.76 3.10 -4.36
N LYS A 38 5.40 1.94 -4.48
CA LYS A 38 4.90 0.78 -5.21
C LYS A 38 4.37 -0.23 -4.20
N LEU A 39 3.12 -0.64 -4.35
CA LEU A 39 2.45 -1.53 -3.41
C LEU A 39 1.88 -2.74 -4.14
N TYR A 40 2.16 -3.94 -3.64
CA TYR A 40 1.53 -5.18 -4.05
C TYR A 40 0.68 -5.73 -2.93
N PHE A 41 -0.59 -6.00 -3.21
CA PHE A 41 -1.57 -6.39 -2.20
C PHE A 41 -2.60 -7.34 -2.80
N LYS A 42 -3.33 -8.06 -1.96
CA LYS A 42 -4.48 -8.86 -2.40
C LYS A 42 -5.76 -8.05 -2.24
N SER A 43 -6.59 -8.02 -3.28
CA SER A 43 -7.83 -7.25 -3.32
C SER A 43 -8.85 -7.67 -2.24
N ARG A 44 -8.80 -8.94 -1.85
CA ARG A 44 -9.62 -9.51 -0.76
C ARG A 44 -9.23 -8.99 0.62
N ASP A 45 -7.95 -8.67 0.83
CA ASP A 45 -7.45 -8.22 2.12
C ASP A 45 -7.55 -6.68 2.24
N ILE A 46 -7.33 -5.99 1.11
CA ILE A 46 -7.48 -4.54 1.00
C ILE A 46 -8.24 -4.22 -0.30
N PRO A 47 -9.56 -3.97 -0.23
CA PRO A 47 -10.32 -3.56 -1.40
C PRO A 47 -9.76 -2.24 -1.99
N PRO A 48 -9.69 -2.07 -3.33
CA PRO A 48 -9.10 -0.87 -3.92
C PRO A 48 -9.70 0.47 -3.47
N PRO A 49 -11.03 0.61 -3.28
CA PRO A 49 -11.59 1.85 -2.74
C PRO A 49 -11.07 2.16 -1.32
N VAL A 50 -10.91 1.13 -0.50
CA VAL A 50 -10.36 1.23 0.86
C VAL A 50 -8.89 1.63 0.81
N LEU A 51 -8.10 1.02 -0.08
CA LEU A 51 -6.69 1.38 -0.26
C LEU A 51 -6.54 2.86 -0.65
N LYS A 52 -7.36 3.35 -1.58
CA LYS A 52 -7.32 4.74 -2.03
C LYS A 52 -7.61 5.72 -0.88
N LEU A 53 -8.67 5.45 -0.11
CA LEU A 53 -9.00 6.25 1.08
C LEU A 53 -7.87 6.20 2.10
N TYR A 54 -7.32 5.01 2.34
CA TYR A 54 -6.26 4.81 3.32
C TYR A 54 -5.00 5.59 2.96
N LEU A 55 -4.47 5.41 1.74
CA LEU A 55 -3.28 6.12 1.25
C LEU A 55 -3.48 7.64 1.22
N SER A 56 -4.70 8.11 0.90
CA SER A 56 -5.01 9.55 0.92
C SER A 56 -4.83 10.18 2.31
N ARG A 57 -5.13 9.44 3.39
CA ARG A 57 -4.91 9.91 4.78
C ARG A 57 -3.44 10.11 5.11
N TYR A 58 -2.55 9.39 4.42
CA TYR A 58 -1.09 9.54 4.54
C TYR A 58 -0.51 10.50 3.50
N GLY A 59 -1.36 11.25 2.79
CA GLY A 59 -0.94 12.22 1.78
C GLY A 59 -0.50 11.57 0.46
N PHE A 60 -0.89 10.33 0.17
CA PHE A 60 -0.58 9.67 -1.09
C PHE A 60 -1.75 9.70 -2.07
N GLU A 61 -1.44 9.89 -3.35
CA GLU A 61 -2.36 9.76 -4.47
C GLU A 61 -1.99 8.53 -5.29
N ILE A 62 -2.95 7.62 -5.51
CA ILE A 62 -2.75 6.51 -6.44
C ILE A 62 -2.79 7.06 -7.86
N VAL A 63 -1.67 6.95 -8.57
CA VAL A 63 -1.53 7.36 -9.98
C VAL A 63 -1.73 6.18 -10.93
N GLU A 64 -1.62 4.96 -10.40
CA GLU A 64 -1.75 3.74 -11.20
C GLU A 64 -2.24 2.60 -10.31
N LEU A 65 -3.18 1.82 -10.84
CA LEU A 65 -3.76 0.66 -10.16
C LEU A 65 -4.09 -0.39 -11.21
N GLY A 66 -3.67 -1.63 -10.99
CA GLY A 66 -3.96 -2.72 -11.91
C GLY A 66 -3.93 -4.10 -11.25
N TYR A 67 -4.38 -5.10 -12.01
CA TYR A 67 -4.40 -6.49 -11.60
C TYR A 67 -3.10 -7.17 -12.04
N LEU A 68 -2.49 -7.93 -11.13
CA LEU A 68 -1.38 -8.84 -11.45
C LEU A 68 -1.90 -10.24 -11.79
N ASN A 69 -2.96 -10.67 -11.10
CA ASN A 69 -3.69 -11.91 -11.33
C ASN A 69 -5.10 -11.80 -10.72
N SER A 70 -5.84 -12.91 -10.57
CA SER A 70 -7.22 -12.90 -10.06
C SER A 70 -7.36 -12.26 -8.67
N ASP A 71 -6.34 -12.42 -7.81
CA ASP A 71 -6.43 -12.06 -6.39
C ASP A 71 -5.46 -10.94 -6.00
N SER A 72 -4.41 -10.72 -6.81
CA SER A 72 -3.33 -9.78 -6.52
C SER A 72 -3.41 -8.55 -7.40
N MET A 73 -3.13 -7.40 -6.81
CA MET A 73 -3.10 -6.11 -7.48
C MET A 73 -1.80 -5.38 -7.19
N TYR A 74 -1.47 -4.43 -8.05
CA TYR A 74 -0.41 -3.45 -7.83
C TYR A 74 -1.00 -2.04 -7.79
N ALA A 75 -0.43 -1.17 -6.97
CA ALA A 75 -0.73 0.25 -6.94
C ALA A 75 0.58 1.05 -6.93
N ARG A 76 0.65 2.08 -7.77
CA ARG A 76 1.68 3.12 -7.67
C ARG A 76 1.04 4.37 -7.10
N ALA A 77 1.62 4.89 -6.04
CA ALA A 77 1.15 6.09 -5.36
C ALA A 77 2.27 7.12 -5.20
N VAL A 78 1.92 8.40 -5.30
CA VAL A 78 2.84 9.52 -5.14
C VAL A 78 2.41 10.39 -3.97
N LYS A 79 3.35 10.88 -3.18
CA LYS A 79 3.06 11.79 -2.06
C LYS A 79 2.67 13.16 -2.63
N LYS A 80 1.48 13.66 -2.28
CA LYS A 80 1.08 15.05 -2.51
C LYS A 80 1.95 15.93 -1.60
N VAL A 81 2.76 16.78 -2.22
CA VAL A 81 3.58 17.80 -1.55
C VAL A 81 2.68 18.90 -1.04
#